data_AF-A0A7Y2H0I3-F1
#
_entry.id   AF-A0A7Y2H0I3-F1
#
_cell.length_a   1.000
_cell.length_b   1.000
_cell.length_c   1.000
_cell.angle_alpha   90.00
_cell.angle_beta   90.00
_cell.angle_gamma   90.00
#
_symmetry.space_group_name_H-M   'P 1'
#
loop_
_entity.id
_entity.type
_entity.pdbx_description
1 polymer ?
#
loop_
_entity_poly.entity_id
_entity_poly.type
_entity_poly.pdbx_seq_one_letter_code
_entity_poly.pdbx_strand_id
1 'polypeptide(L)'
;TYHPAPIIRAALDRAVERLAGEGLIIRDEELPGLSEGIGVYHALSSVEAASNLARFDGMRYGRRPSPTRADGIDRADGADQAGAADRSGEDASFLESVSLARSQGFGAEVRRRILLGTWLSSRSDSAGRLDGARRLRARISADFEALFERVDLLVTPSTGARPFRLGAHTGDPVSLYEHDAWTIPASLAGLPAVSIPFAPADVLSDGPGTEPPDWIPGIQIIGPRHSDRFVAEFAASLQDRPG
;
A
#
# COMPACT_ATOMS: atom_id res chain seq x y z
N THR A 1 16.91 -9.13 -1.93
CA THR A 1 15.67 -9.93 -1.87
C THR A 1 15.08 -9.77 -0.49
N TYR A 2 13.77 -9.51 -0.37
CA TYR A 2 13.14 -9.41 0.95
C TYR A 2 13.13 -10.79 1.61
N HIS A 3 13.59 -10.86 2.85
CA HIS A 3 13.57 -12.10 3.64
C HIS A 3 12.52 -11.95 4.74
N PRO A 4 11.49 -12.80 4.77
CA PRO A 4 10.50 -12.75 5.83
C PRO A 4 11.11 -13.21 7.16
N ALA A 5 10.51 -12.79 8.28
CA ALA A 5 10.89 -13.24 9.61
C ALA A 5 10.90 -14.79 9.68
N PRO A 6 11.79 -15.42 10.47
CA PRO A 6 11.94 -16.87 10.50
C PRO A 6 10.64 -17.64 10.73
N ILE A 7 9.76 -17.16 11.62
CA ILE A 7 8.46 -17.78 11.87
C ILE A 7 7.53 -17.75 10.65
N ILE A 8 7.57 -16.68 9.86
CA ILE A 8 6.77 -16.54 8.65
C ILE A 8 7.34 -17.43 7.54
N ARG A 9 8.67 -17.50 7.43
CA ARG A 9 9.34 -18.44 6.51
C ARG A 9 8.94 -19.88 6.84
N ALA A 10 9.03 -20.28 8.10
CA ALA A 10 8.68 -21.63 8.54
C ALA A 10 7.19 -21.96 8.27
N ALA A 11 6.29 -21.01 8.51
CA ALA A 11 4.87 -21.17 8.20
C ALA A 11 4.63 -21.35 6.69
N LEU A 12 5.33 -20.58 5.84
CA LEU A 12 5.26 -20.72 4.38
C LEU A 12 5.80 -22.08 3.93
N ASP A 13 6.96 -22.51 4.43
CA ASP A 13 7.55 -23.81 4.08
C ASP A 13 6.59 -24.95 4.38
N ARG A 14 5.94 -24.89 5.53
CA ARG A 14 4.97 -25.91 5.95
C ARG A 14 3.68 -25.88 5.15
N ALA A 15 3.26 -24.69 4.71
CA ALA A 15 2.18 -24.55 3.74
C ALA A 15 2.52 -25.24 2.42
N VAL A 16 3.72 -24.97 1.91
CA VAL A 16 4.20 -25.54 0.66
C VAL A 16 4.35 -27.07 0.76
N GLU A 17 4.91 -27.59 1.86
CA GLU A 17 5.02 -29.03 2.12
C GLU A 17 3.65 -29.72 2.13
N ARG A 18 2.64 -29.12 2.78
CA ARG A 18 1.29 -29.65 2.81
C ARG A 18 0.66 -29.66 1.41
N LEU A 19 0.77 -28.55 0.68
CA LEU A 19 0.28 -28.46 -0.70
C LEU A 19 0.93 -29.51 -1.60
N ALA A 20 2.24 -29.73 -1.46
CA ALA A 20 2.96 -30.77 -2.18
C ALA A 20 2.44 -32.18 -1.83
N GLY A 21 2.18 -32.44 -0.55
CA GLY A 21 1.61 -33.71 -0.08
C GLY A 21 0.21 -34.00 -0.62
N GLU A 22 -0.54 -32.96 -0.98
CA GLU A 22 -1.86 -33.06 -1.63
C GLU A 22 -1.78 -33.25 -3.15
N GLY A 23 -0.56 -33.33 -3.71
CA GLY A 23 -0.33 -33.61 -5.14
C GLY A 23 -0.17 -32.36 -6.01
N LEU A 24 -0.07 -31.16 -5.42
CA LEU A 24 0.28 -29.96 -6.17
C LEU A 24 1.76 -29.98 -6.57
N ILE A 25 2.04 -29.52 -7.80
CA ILE A 25 3.41 -29.36 -8.28
C ILE A 25 3.94 -28.02 -7.79
N ILE A 26 4.90 -28.06 -6.88
CA ILE A 26 5.56 -26.86 -6.36
C ILE A 26 6.77 -26.51 -7.23
N ARG A 27 6.88 -25.23 -7.59
CA ARG A 27 8.05 -24.67 -8.29
C ARG A 27 8.53 -23.43 -7.56
N ASP A 28 9.82 -23.38 -7.27
CA ASP A 28 10.48 -22.16 -6.81
C ASP A 28 10.73 -21.26 -8.02
N GLU A 29 10.20 -20.05 -7.98
CA GLU A 29 10.29 -19.08 -9.05
C GLU A 29 10.88 -17.77 -8.52
N GLU A 30 11.79 -17.16 -9.29
CA GLU A 30 12.39 -15.87 -8.97
C GLU A 30 11.78 -14.77 -9.84
N LEU A 31 11.31 -13.71 -9.20
CA LEU A 31 10.83 -12.51 -9.88
C LEU A 31 11.84 -11.37 -9.67
N PRO A 32 12.68 -11.07 -10.68
CA PRO A 32 13.64 -9.99 -10.58
C PRO A 32 12.92 -8.63 -10.52
N GLY A 33 13.53 -7.64 -9.87
CA GLY A 33 13.02 -6.25 -9.88
C GLY A 33 11.86 -5.95 -8.93
N LEU A 34 11.44 -6.92 -8.11
CA LEU A 34 10.42 -6.69 -7.06
C LEU A 34 10.90 -5.74 -5.96
N SER A 35 12.22 -5.65 -5.72
CA SER A 35 12.83 -4.74 -4.74
C SER A 35 12.54 -3.27 -5.00
N GLU A 36 12.39 -2.90 -6.28
CA GLU A 36 12.13 -1.54 -6.70
C GLU A 36 10.63 -1.20 -6.71
N GLY A 37 9.76 -2.20 -6.50
CA GLY A 37 8.31 -2.08 -6.55
C GLY A 37 7.75 -1.09 -5.52
N ILE A 38 8.31 -1.05 -4.31
CA ILE A 38 7.84 -0.13 -3.25
C ILE A 38 7.97 1.33 -3.70
N GLY A 39 9.14 1.72 -4.20
CA GLY A 39 9.39 3.08 -4.68
C GLY A 39 8.45 3.47 -5.83
N VAL A 40 8.26 2.56 -6.79
CA VAL A 40 7.33 2.76 -7.92
C VAL A 40 5.90 2.94 -7.44
N TYR A 41 5.45 2.08 -6.54
CA TYR A 41 4.09 2.14 -5.99
C TYR A 41 3.85 3.44 -5.25
N HIS A 42 4.75 3.85 -4.35
CA HIS A 42 4.58 5.10 -3.61
C HIS A 42 4.65 6.32 -4.53
N ALA A 43 5.46 6.29 -5.59
CA ALA A 43 5.50 7.38 -6.58
C ALA A 43 4.18 7.49 -7.35
N LEU A 44 3.70 6.40 -7.94
CA LEU A 44 2.47 6.39 -8.74
C LEU A 44 1.23 6.65 -7.88
N SER A 45 1.08 5.92 -6.76
CA SER A 45 -0.06 6.07 -5.86
C SER A 45 -0.13 7.46 -5.24
N SER A 46 0.99 8.12 -4.95
CA SER A 46 0.99 9.49 -4.43
C SER A 46 0.53 10.50 -5.47
N VAL A 47 0.94 10.35 -6.74
CA VAL A 47 0.45 11.20 -7.84
C VAL A 47 -1.06 11.02 -8.04
N GLU A 48 -1.52 9.77 -8.09
CA GLU A 48 -2.93 9.45 -8.23
C GLU A 48 -3.74 9.97 -7.03
N ALA A 49 -3.24 9.80 -5.80
CA ALA A 49 -3.86 10.31 -4.59
C ALA A 49 -3.93 11.85 -4.60
N ALA A 50 -2.87 12.55 -5.00
CA ALA A 50 -2.88 14.01 -5.08
C ALA A 50 -3.98 14.52 -6.03
N SER A 51 -4.12 13.89 -7.20
CA SER A 51 -5.18 14.20 -8.17
C SER A 51 -6.56 13.83 -7.65
N ASN A 52 -6.73 12.60 -7.14
CA ASN A 52 -8.00 12.11 -6.63
C ASN A 52 -8.52 12.91 -5.44
N LEU A 53 -7.62 13.35 -4.55
CA LEU A 53 -7.96 14.12 -3.35
C LEU A 53 -8.11 15.61 -3.62
N ALA A 54 -7.82 16.12 -4.83
CA ALA A 54 -8.00 17.53 -5.18
C ALA A 54 -9.47 17.98 -5.05
N ARG A 55 -10.43 17.05 -5.20
CA ARG A 55 -11.87 17.30 -5.06
C ARG A 55 -12.32 17.71 -3.65
N PHE A 56 -11.50 17.48 -2.63
CA PHE A 56 -11.82 17.87 -1.26
C PHE A 56 -11.31 19.28 -1.01
N ASP A 57 -12.19 20.24 -1.25
CA ASP A 57 -11.94 21.68 -1.17
C ASP A 57 -12.83 22.40 -0.15
N GLY A 58 -13.80 21.69 0.45
CA GLY A 58 -14.75 22.24 1.42
C GLY A 58 -15.90 23.04 0.80
N MET A 59 -16.02 23.08 -0.55
CA MET A 59 -17.02 23.90 -1.25
C MET A 59 -18.34 23.15 -1.43
N ARG A 60 -18.29 21.93 -1.97
CA ARG A 60 -19.50 21.13 -2.24
C ARG A 60 -19.91 20.24 -1.06
N TYR A 61 -18.93 19.66 -0.39
CA TYR A 61 -19.14 18.68 0.69
C TYR A 61 -17.92 18.60 1.61
N GLY A 62 -18.10 17.91 2.73
CA GLY A 62 -17.03 17.65 3.70
C GLY A 62 -16.76 18.82 4.63
N ARG A 63 -15.55 18.85 5.19
CA ARG A 63 -15.13 19.85 6.18
C ARG A 63 -15.01 21.22 5.52
N ARG A 64 -15.79 22.19 6.02
CA ARG A 64 -15.65 23.60 5.64
C ARG A 64 -14.47 24.23 6.39
N PRO A 65 -13.80 25.21 5.79
CA PRO A 65 -12.73 25.94 6.46
C PRO A 65 -13.29 26.68 7.67
N SER A 66 -12.70 26.42 8.84
CA SER A 66 -12.93 27.24 10.04
C SER A 66 -11.79 28.25 10.17
N PRO A 67 -12.05 29.52 10.49
CA PRO A 67 -10.98 30.52 10.67
C PRO A 67 -9.95 30.15 11.76
N THR A 68 -10.29 29.21 12.65
CA THR A 68 -9.38 28.64 13.66
C THR A 68 -8.32 27.74 13.01
N ARG A 69 -7.06 28.17 12.92
CA ARG A 69 -5.98 27.32 12.37
C ARG A 69 -5.79 26.07 13.25
N ALA A 70 -5.49 24.92 12.63
CA ALA A 70 -5.26 23.66 13.35
C ALA A 70 -4.08 23.71 14.34
N ASP A 71 -3.22 24.73 14.24
CA ASP A 71 -2.01 24.90 15.05
C ASP A 71 -2.26 25.70 16.37
N GLY A 72 -3.53 25.98 16.71
CA GLY A 72 -3.89 26.64 17.99
C GLY A 72 -3.52 28.13 18.07
N ILE A 73 -3.13 28.75 16.97
CA ILE A 73 -2.91 30.20 16.88
C ILE A 73 -4.21 30.83 16.36
N ASP A 74 -5.00 31.39 17.27
CA ASP A 74 -6.16 32.20 16.94
C ASP A 74 -5.72 33.43 16.12
N ARG A 75 -6.45 33.74 15.04
CA ARG A 75 -6.37 35.09 14.48
C ARG A 75 -6.94 36.02 15.53
N ALA A 76 -6.08 36.87 16.09
CA ALA A 76 -6.55 38.06 16.80
C ALA A 76 -7.54 38.79 15.88
N ASP A 77 -8.72 39.06 16.43
CA ASP A 77 -9.79 39.79 15.78
C ASP A 77 -9.27 41.05 15.11
N GLY A 78 -9.50 41.14 13.80
CA GLY A 78 -9.03 42.22 12.96
C GLY A 78 -9.74 42.23 11.62
N ALA A 79 -11.07 42.15 11.67
CA ALA A 79 -11.91 42.56 10.56
C ALA A 79 -11.79 44.08 10.44
N ASP A 80 -10.87 44.55 9.61
CA ASP A 80 -10.86 45.93 9.16
C ASP A 80 -10.14 46.06 7.82
N GLN A 81 -10.92 45.94 6.75
CA GLN A 81 -11.31 47.07 5.89
C GLN A 81 -11.58 46.58 4.47
N ALA A 82 -12.84 46.78 4.07
CA ALA A 82 -13.29 46.77 2.69
C ALA A 82 -12.51 47.84 1.90
N GLY A 83 -11.87 47.44 0.80
CA GLY A 83 -11.18 48.37 -0.09
C GLY A 83 -10.75 47.70 -1.39
N ALA A 84 -11.45 48.06 -2.48
CA ALA A 84 -11.18 47.75 -3.88
C ALA A 84 -11.21 46.26 -4.30
N ALA A 85 -12.27 45.89 -5.04
CA ALA A 85 -12.37 44.65 -5.78
C ALA A 85 -11.31 44.61 -6.90
N ASP A 86 -10.09 44.24 -6.55
CA ASP A 86 -9.10 43.70 -7.48
C ASP A 86 -9.37 42.19 -7.61
N ARG A 87 -9.50 41.69 -8.84
CA ARG A 87 -9.73 40.25 -9.11
C ARG A 87 -8.65 39.37 -8.49
N SER A 88 -7.46 39.92 -8.23
CA SER A 88 -6.39 39.26 -7.50
C SER A 88 -6.72 38.93 -6.03
N GLY A 89 -7.60 39.71 -5.39
CA GLY A 89 -7.99 39.54 -3.98
C GLY A 89 -9.05 38.45 -3.76
N GLU A 90 -9.96 38.26 -4.71
CA GLU A 90 -10.96 37.18 -4.67
C GLU A 90 -10.31 35.80 -4.86
N ASP A 91 -9.36 35.69 -5.80
CA ASP A 91 -8.59 34.47 -6.03
C ASP A 91 -7.74 34.10 -4.81
N ALA A 92 -7.13 35.08 -4.15
CA ALA A 92 -6.36 34.86 -2.92
C ALA A 92 -7.25 34.37 -1.76
N SER A 93 -8.45 34.94 -1.60
CA SER A 93 -9.42 34.51 -0.58
C SER A 93 -9.93 33.09 -0.82
N PHE A 94 -10.18 32.73 -2.09
CA PHE A 94 -10.57 31.38 -2.46
C PHE A 94 -9.46 30.36 -2.19
N LEU A 95 -8.22 30.64 -2.62
CA LEU A 95 -7.09 29.73 -2.39
C LEU A 95 -6.80 29.55 -0.90
N GLU A 96 -6.95 30.60 -0.09
CA GLU A 96 -6.81 30.52 1.36
C GLU A 96 -7.87 29.60 1.98
N SER A 97 -9.14 29.77 1.56
CA SER A 97 -10.27 28.93 1.99
C SER A 97 -10.03 27.44 1.71
N VAL A 98 -9.62 27.11 0.48
CA VAL A 98 -9.30 25.73 0.07
C VAL A 98 -8.10 25.18 0.85
N SER A 99 -7.05 25.99 1.02
CA SER A 99 -5.86 25.60 1.77
C SER A 99 -6.19 25.27 3.24
N LEU A 100 -7.02 26.08 3.87
CA LEU A 100 -7.43 25.91 5.27
C LEU A 100 -8.29 24.66 5.46
N ALA A 101 -9.29 24.46 4.58
CA ALA A 101 -10.14 23.28 4.60
C ALA A 101 -9.33 21.99 4.48
N ARG A 102 -8.35 21.96 3.56
CA ARG A 102 -7.48 20.80 3.33
C ARG A 102 -6.50 20.56 4.48
N SER A 103 -5.90 21.62 5.02
CA SER A 103 -4.92 21.50 6.11
C SER A 103 -5.56 21.00 7.40
N GLN A 104 -6.79 21.44 7.70
CA GLN A 104 -7.57 20.98 8.86
C GLN A 104 -8.24 19.62 8.63
N GLY A 105 -8.55 19.27 7.38
CA GLY A 105 -9.28 18.05 7.03
C GLY A 105 -8.39 16.82 6.88
N PHE A 106 -7.18 16.98 6.34
CA PHE A 106 -6.28 15.86 6.09
C PHE A 106 -5.29 15.63 7.22
N GLY A 107 -5.09 14.36 7.60
CA GLY A 107 -4.01 13.94 8.51
C GLY A 107 -2.61 14.06 7.88
N ALA A 108 -1.58 13.89 8.72
CA ALA A 108 -0.19 14.10 8.32
C ALA A 108 0.26 13.22 7.13
N GLU A 109 -0.07 11.92 7.15
CA GLU A 109 0.30 10.99 6.06
C GLU A 109 -0.37 11.35 4.73
N VAL A 110 -1.65 11.73 4.78
CA VAL A 110 -2.39 12.14 3.59
C VAL A 110 -1.78 13.41 2.99
N ARG A 111 -1.43 14.40 3.82
CA ARG A 111 -0.73 15.61 3.37
C ARG A 111 0.64 15.28 2.77
N ARG A 112 1.40 14.36 3.40
CA ARG A 112 2.71 13.89 2.88
C ARG A 112 2.57 13.32 1.46
N ARG A 113 1.59 12.45 1.23
CA ARG A 113 1.33 11.86 -0.09
C ARG A 113 0.87 12.88 -1.13
N ILE A 114 0.01 13.83 -0.73
CA ILE A 114 -0.42 14.93 -1.63
C ILE A 114 0.79 15.77 -2.05
N LEU A 115 1.65 16.16 -1.10
CA LEU A 115 2.84 16.96 -1.38
C LEU A 115 3.81 16.21 -2.29
N LEU A 116 4.09 14.94 -1.97
CA LEU A 116 4.97 14.09 -2.79
C LEU A 116 4.41 13.91 -4.21
N GLY A 117 3.13 13.59 -4.35
CA GLY A 117 2.48 13.43 -5.65
C GLY A 117 2.45 14.72 -6.48
N THR A 118 2.19 15.86 -5.83
CA THR A 118 2.22 17.17 -6.49
C THR A 118 3.63 17.52 -6.96
N TRP A 119 4.64 17.23 -6.14
CA TRP A 119 6.05 17.43 -6.51
C TRP A 119 6.47 16.53 -7.67
N LEU A 120 6.14 15.24 -7.62
CA LEU A 120 6.44 14.26 -8.68
C LEU A 120 5.78 14.60 -10.03
N SER A 121 4.59 15.21 -10.00
CA SER A 121 3.84 15.61 -11.20
C SER A 121 4.13 17.03 -11.69
N SER A 122 4.95 17.80 -10.96
CA SER A 122 5.29 19.18 -11.34
C SER A 122 6.10 19.25 -12.64
N ARG A 123 5.79 20.25 -13.49
CA ARG A 123 6.14 20.29 -14.93
C ARG A 123 7.64 20.31 -15.25
N SER A 124 8.51 20.72 -14.33
CA SER A 124 9.93 20.93 -14.64
C SER A 124 10.76 19.63 -14.72
N ASP A 125 10.28 18.51 -14.16
CA ASP A 125 10.99 17.21 -14.19
C ASP A 125 10.05 16.00 -13.93
N SER A 126 8.79 16.08 -14.37
CA SER A 126 7.78 15.02 -14.19
C SER A 126 7.93 13.88 -15.19
N ALA A 127 8.32 14.17 -16.43
CA ALA A 127 8.50 13.17 -17.48
C ALA A 127 9.56 12.12 -17.08
N GLY A 128 10.74 12.55 -16.63
CA GLY A 128 11.81 11.63 -16.23
C GLY A 128 11.42 10.69 -15.08
N ARG A 129 10.82 11.24 -14.01
CA ARG A 129 10.49 10.49 -12.79
C ARG A 129 9.31 9.54 -12.98
N LEU A 130 8.23 10.01 -13.61
CA LEU A 130 7.02 9.19 -13.79
C LEU A 130 7.14 8.20 -14.93
N ASP A 131 7.87 8.54 -16.00
CA ASP A 131 8.07 7.57 -17.09
C ASP A 131 8.97 6.42 -16.62
N GLY A 132 9.96 6.69 -15.76
CA GLY A 132 10.74 5.64 -15.10
C GLY A 132 9.84 4.71 -14.27
N ALA A 133 8.99 5.26 -13.41
CA ALA A 133 8.07 4.49 -12.60
C ALA A 133 7.08 3.66 -13.44
N ARG A 134 6.53 4.24 -14.51
CA ARG A 134 5.62 3.54 -15.44
C ARG A 134 6.33 2.41 -16.20
N ARG A 135 7.55 2.64 -16.69
CA ARG A 135 8.35 1.60 -17.35
C ARG A 135 8.65 0.43 -16.41
N LEU A 136 9.00 0.72 -15.17
CA LEU A 136 9.26 -0.33 -14.19
C LEU A 136 7.99 -1.09 -13.81
N ARG A 137 6.84 -0.40 -13.64
CA ARG A 137 5.54 -1.06 -13.47
C ARG A 137 5.19 -1.98 -14.65
N ALA A 138 5.43 -1.53 -15.89
CA ALA A 138 5.21 -2.33 -17.08
C ALA A 138 6.12 -3.56 -17.11
N ARG A 139 7.39 -3.42 -16.72
CA ARG A 139 8.32 -4.54 -16.57
C ARG A 139 7.86 -5.55 -15.53
N ILE A 140 7.49 -5.10 -14.32
CA ILE A 140 6.93 -5.97 -13.27
C ILE A 140 5.72 -6.74 -13.80
N SER A 141 4.84 -6.07 -14.54
CA SER A 141 3.66 -6.72 -15.15
C SER A 141 4.06 -7.82 -16.15
N ALA A 142 5.02 -7.54 -17.02
CA ALA A 142 5.53 -8.51 -17.99
C ALA A 142 6.24 -9.70 -17.31
N ASP A 143 6.97 -9.47 -16.22
CA ASP A 143 7.63 -10.53 -15.45
C ASP A 143 6.60 -11.49 -14.83
N PHE A 144 5.48 -10.97 -14.31
CA PHE A 144 4.36 -11.80 -13.84
C PHE A 144 3.64 -12.53 -14.98
N GLU A 145 3.42 -11.87 -16.12
CA GLU A 145 2.81 -12.52 -17.29
C GLU A 145 3.64 -13.71 -17.76
N ALA A 146 4.97 -13.55 -17.85
CA ALA A 146 5.89 -14.64 -18.16
C ALA A 146 5.90 -15.73 -17.07
N LEU A 147 5.79 -15.37 -15.79
CA LEU A 147 5.68 -16.34 -14.70
C LEU A 147 4.44 -17.24 -14.87
N PHE A 148 3.27 -16.66 -15.15
CA PHE A 148 2.02 -17.41 -15.27
C PHE A 148 1.92 -18.24 -16.55
N GLU A 149 2.89 -18.16 -17.47
CA GLU A 149 3.04 -19.17 -18.54
C GLU A 149 3.53 -20.53 -17.99
N ARG A 150 4.10 -20.55 -16.78
CA ARG A 150 4.73 -21.73 -16.17
C ARG A 150 4.01 -22.26 -14.94
N VAL A 151 3.22 -21.42 -14.26
CA VAL A 151 2.50 -21.74 -13.03
C VAL A 151 1.08 -21.19 -13.07
N ASP A 152 0.15 -21.87 -12.40
CA ASP A 152 -1.26 -21.43 -12.35
C ASP A 152 -1.52 -20.39 -11.25
N LEU A 153 -0.76 -20.47 -10.16
CA LEU A 153 -0.86 -19.62 -8.97
C LEU A 153 0.54 -19.38 -8.41
N LEU A 154 0.73 -18.22 -7.78
CA LEU A 154 1.90 -17.89 -6.98
C LEU A 154 1.48 -17.79 -5.51
N VAL A 155 2.25 -18.44 -4.63
CA VAL A 155 2.06 -18.36 -3.17
C VAL A 155 3.24 -17.62 -2.56
N THR A 156 2.95 -16.59 -1.75
CA THR A 156 3.95 -15.82 -1.00
C THR A 156 3.46 -15.61 0.43
N PRO A 157 4.31 -15.13 1.36
CA PRO A 157 3.80 -14.52 2.58
C PRO A 157 2.93 -13.30 2.25
N SER A 158 1.95 -13.00 3.10
CA SER A 158 1.21 -11.73 3.02
C SER A 158 1.98 -10.56 3.64
N THR A 159 2.92 -10.85 4.54
CA THR A 159 3.77 -9.87 5.21
C THR A 159 5.14 -10.50 5.48
N GLY A 160 6.19 -9.68 5.51
CA GLY A 160 7.54 -10.12 5.87
C GLY A 160 7.85 -10.03 7.36
N ALA A 161 6.99 -9.39 8.15
CA ALA A 161 7.29 -9.06 9.54
C ALA A 161 6.13 -9.39 10.48
N ARG A 162 6.45 -9.48 11.77
CA ARG A 162 5.47 -9.70 12.84
C ARG A 162 4.52 -8.51 12.97
N PRO A 163 3.31 -8.73 13.50
CA PRO A 163 2.49 -7.63 13.98
C PRO A 163 3.27 -6.78 14.99
N PHE A 164 3.24 -5.45 14.81
CA PHE A 164 3.88 -4.49 15.71
C PHE A 164 2.85 -3.79 16.61
N ARG A 165 3.30 -3.26 17.75
CA ARG A 165 2.42 -2.58 18.71
C ARG A 165 1.90 -1.25 18.15
N LEU A 166 0.73 -0.83 18.64
CA LEU A 166 0.21 0.51 18.35
C LEU A 166 1.23 1.58 18.75
N GLY A 167 1.40 2.59 17.88
CA GLY A 167 2.38 3.66 18.08
C GLY A 167 3.81 3.29 17.67
N ALA A 168 4.08 2.05 17.25
CA ALA A 168 5.35 1.74 16.60
C ALA A 168 5.45 2.45 15.24
N HIS A 169 6.68 2.71 14.78
CA HIS A 169 6.99 3.30 13.48
C HIS A 169 6.41 4.70 13.21
N THR A 170 5.88 5.40 14.21
CA THR A 170 5.30 6.76 14.04
C THR A 170 6.31 7.82 13.63
N GLY A 171 7.59 7.61 13.97
CA GLY A 171 8.69 8.52 13.64
C GLY A 171 9.34 8.28 12.27
N ASP A 172 9.11 7.13 11.64
CA ASP A 172 9.71 6.77 10.37
C ASP A 172 8.66 6.15 9.42
N PRO A 173 8.00 7.00 8.59
CA PRO A 173 7.01 6.55 7.63
C PRO A 173 7.56 5.56 6.59
N VAL A 174 8.87 5.57 6.31
CA VAL A 174 9.46 4.67 5.30
C VAL A 174 9.47 3.24 5.81
N SER A 175 9.79 3.04 7.09
CA SER A 175 9.75 1.70 7.71
C SER A 175 8.35 1.05 7.63
N LEU A 176 7.27 1.83 7.67
CA LEU A 176 5.91 1.31 7.47
C LEU A 176 5.68 0.79 6.05
N TYR A 177 6.29 1.41 5.04
CA TYR A 177 6.12 1.02 3.64
C TYR A 177 6.78 -0.32 3.31
N GLU A 178 7.82 -0.70 4.04
CA GLU A 178 8.50 -1.99 3.86
C GLU A 178 7.60 -3.19 4.21
N HIS A 179 6.57 -2.98 5.04
CA HIS A 179 5.59 -4.03 5.34
C HIS A 179 4.72 -4.40 4.13
N ASP A 180 4.60 -3.51 3.14
CA ASP A 180 3.83 -3.73 1.92
C ASP A 180 4.68 -4.38 0.79
N ALA A 181 5.94 -4.74 1.08
CA ALA A 181 6.85 -5.32 0.09
C ALA A 181 6.29 -6.55 -0.64
N TRP A 182 5.48 -7.35 0.07
CA TRP A 182 4.90 -8.59 -0.45
C TRP A 182 3.57 -8.40 -1.15
N THR A 183 2.87 -7.29 -0.90
CA THR A 183 1.51 -7.04 -1.43
C THR A 183 1.49 -6.09 -2.62
N ILE A 184 2.41 -5.11 -2.63
CA ILE A 184 2.55 -4.13 -3.71
C ILE A 184 2.75 -4.75 -5.11
N PRO A 185 3.55 -5.82 -5.29
CA PRO A 185 3.77 -6.40 -6.61
C PRO A 185 2.48 -6.78 -7.34
N ALA A 186 1.53 -7.43 -6.66
CA ALA A 186 0.24 -7.80 -7.24
C ALA A 186 -0.57 -6.56 -7.66
N SER A 187 -0.56 -5.50 -6.85
CA SER A 187 -1.23 -4.24 -7.14
C SER A 187 -0.63 -3.53 -8.35
N LEU A 188 0.70 -3.47 -8.46
CA LEU A 188 1.40 -2.87 -9.59
C LEU A 188 1.12 -3.62 -10.89
N ALA A 189 1.17 -4.94 -10.83
CA ALA A 189 0.87 -5.81 -11.96
C ALA A 189 -0.64 -5.83 -12.28
N GLY A 190 -1.53 -5.44 -11.36
CA GLY A 190 -2.98 -5.49 -11.57
C GLY A 190 -3.49 -6.93 -11.62
N LEU A 191 -3.08 -7.74 -10.65
CA LEU A 191 -3.40 -9.16 -10.53
C LEU A 191 -4.38 -9.40 -9.38
N PRO A 192 -5.26 -10.41 -9.47
CA PRO A 192 -6.05 -10.86 -8.33
C PRO A 192 -5.13 -11.49 -7.29
N ALA A 193 -5.30 -11.07 -6.04
CA ALA A 193 -4.59 -11.64 -4.90
C ALA A 193 -5.51 -11.73 -3.68
N VAL A 194 -5.38 -12.79 -2.91
CA VAL A 194 -6.11 -13.00 -1.64
C VAL A 194 -5.14 -13.42 -0.55
N SER A 195 -5.35 -12.90 0.66
CA SER A 195 -4.63 -13.33 1.85
C SER A 195 -5.55 -14.21 2.70
N ILE A 196 -5.07 -15.38 3.09
CA ILE A 196 -5.77 -16.26 4.04
C ILE A 196 -4.87 -16.54 5.25
N PRO A 197 -5.45 -16.68 6.46
CA PRO A 197 -4.70 -17.19 7.59
C PRO A 197 -4.26 -18.62 7.27
N PHE A 198 -2.98 -18.91 7.47
CA PHE A 198 -2.46 -20.25 7.23
C PHE A 198 -1.33 -20.53 8.22
N ALA A 199 -1.67 -21.29 9.25
CA ALA A 199 -0.72 -21.88 10.19
C ALA A 199 -1.14 -23.32 10.44
N PRO A 200 -0.36 -24.31 9.97
CA PRO A 200 -0.54 -25.71 10.37
C PRO A 200 -0.49 -25.84 11.89
N ALA A 201 -1.28 -26.75 12.47
CA ALA A 201 -1.43 -26.90 13.92
C ALA A 201 -0.10 -27.20 14.66
N ASP A 202 0.91 -27.71 13.94
CA ASP A 202 2.24 -28.07 14.43
C ASP A 202 3.30 -26.97 14.25
N VAL A 203 2.95 -25.80 13.68
CA VAL A 203 3.92 -24.80 13.23
C VAL A 203 3.54 -23.42 13.73
N LEU A 204 3.88 -23.16 14.98
CA LEU A 204 3.90 -21.81 15.52
C LEU A 204 4.85 -21.78 16.72
N SER A 205 6.15 -21.71 16.46
CA SER A 205 7.13 -21.38 17.49
C SER A 205 8.33 -20.68 16.85
N ASP A 206 8.98 -19.80 17.61
CA ASP A 206 10.23 -19.14 17.24
C ASP A 206 11.46 -20.03 17.47
N GLY A 207 11.25 -21.35 17.63
CA GLY A 207 12.26 -22.33 17.97
C GLY A 207 11.84 -23.24 19.13
N PRO A 208 12.69 -24.22 19.51
CA PRO A 208 12.38 -25.17 20.57
C PRO A 208 12.03 -24.47 21.90
N GLY A 209 10.87 -24.77 22.48
CA GLY A 209 10.45 -24.27 23.79
C GLY A 209 9.84 -22.86 23.82
N THR A 210 9.55 -22.27 22.66
CA THR A 210 8.82 -20.99 22.59
C THR A 210 7.32 -21.22 22.47
N GLU A 211 6.52 -20.42 23.19
CA GLU A 211 5.06 -20.48 23.08
C GLU A 211 4.60 -20.01 21.70
N PRO A 212 3.51 -20.60 21.16
CA PRO A 212 2.87 -20.08 19.96
C PRO A 212 2.48 -18.62 20.11
N PRO A 213 2.63 -17.80 19.06
CA PRO A 213 2.13 -16.45 19.08
C PRO A 213 0.59 -16.42 19.13
N ASP A 214 0.05 -15.32 19.63
CA ASP A 214 -1.38 -15.00 19.65
C ASP A 214 -1.90 -14.50 18.28
N TRP A 215 -1.11 -14.65 17.22
CA TRP A 215 -1.42 -14.25 15.85
C TRP A 215 -1.04 -15.35 14.87
N ILE A 216 -1.70 -15.34 13.71
CA ILE A 216 -1.53 -16.36 12.68
C ILE A 216 -0.86 -15.71 11.46
N PRO A 217 0.27 -16.24 10.96
CA PRO A 217 0.83 -15.83 9.68
C PRO A 217 -0.19 -15.96 8.53
N GLY A 218 -0.19 -14.99 7.63
CA GLY A 218 -0.97 -15.04 6.40
C GLY A 218 -0.13 -15.51 5.22
N ILE A 219 -0.72 -16.36 4.38
CA ILE A 219 -0.21 -16.60 3.02
C ILE A 219 -1.07 -15.81 2.03
N GLN A 220 -0.40 -15.29 1.02
CA GLN A 220 -1.00 -14.60 -0.12
C GLN A 220 -0.95 -15.52 -1.33
N ILE A 221 -2.08 -15.61 -2.02
CA ILE A 221 -2.25 -16.38 -3.25
C ILE A 221 -2.53 -15.37 -4.36
N ILE A 222 -1.70 -15.38 -5.40
CA ILE A 222 -1.78 -14.47 -6.55
C ILE A 222 -2.06 -15.32 -7.79
N GLY A 223 -3.04 -14.92 -8.59
CA GLY A 223 -3.34 -15.57 -9.86
C GLY A 223 -3.11 -14.66 -11.07
N PRO A 224 -3.19 -15.22 -12.29
CA PRO A 224 -3.14 -14.44 -13.52
C PRO A 224 -4.33 -13.46 -13.63
N ARG A 225 -4.24 -12.51 -14.55
CA ARG A 225 -5.33 -11.54 -14.78
C ARG A 225 -6.65 -12.27 -15.05
N HIS A 226 -7.73 -11.77 -14.45
CA HIS A 226 -9.10 -12.29 -14.58
C HIS A 226 -9.33 -13.70 -14.01
N SER A 227 -8.43 -14.20 -13.16
CA SER A 227 -8.58 -15.48 -12.48
C SER A 227 -9.15 -15.35 -11.06
N ASP A 228 -9.83 -14.25 -10.73
CA ASP A 228 -10.35 -13.95 -9.39
C ASP A 228 -11.15 -15.11 -8.79
N ARG A 229 -12.02 -15.73 -9.60
CA ARG A 229 -12.80 -16.89 -9.22
C ARG A 229 -11.91 -18.08 -8.83
N PHE A 230 -10.92 -18.39 -9.65
CA PHE A 230 -10.00 -19.51 -9.41
C PHE A 230 -9.17 -19.27 -8.15
N VAL A 231 -8.66 -18.05 -7.96
CA VAL A 231 -7.92 -17.64 -6.75
C VAL A 231 -8.79 -17.79 -5.51
N ALA A 232 -10.05 -17.33 -5.56
CA ALA A 232 -10.99 -17.42 -4.45
C ALA A 232 -11.40 -18.88 -4.14
N GLU A 233 -11.71 -19.68 -5.15
CA GLU A 233 -12.05 -21.11 -5.00
C GLU A 233 -10.88 -21.90 -4.42
N PHE A 234 -9.65 -21.65 -4.90
CA PHE A 234 -8.46 -22.28 -4.34
C PHE A 234 -8.23 -21.88 -2.88
N ALA A 235 -8.32 -20.58 -2.57
CA ALA A 235 -8.18 -20.09 -1.20
C ALA A 235 -9.24 -20.68 -0.24
N ALA A 236 -10.50 -20.75 -0.67
CA ALA A 236 -11.57 -21.40 0.10
C ALA A 236 -11.26 -22.88 0.34
N SER A 237 -10.78 -23.59 -0.70
CA SER A 237 -10.41 -25.00 -0.58
C SER A 237 -9.32 -25.25 0.47
N LEU A 238 -8.45 -24.27 0.73
CA LEU A 238 -7.43 -24.37 1.77
C LEU A 238 -7.99 -24.16 3.18
N GLN A 239 -9.03 -23.35 3.33
CA GLN A 239 -9.66 -23.06 4.63
C GLN A 239 -10.63 -24.15 5.08
N ASP A 240 -11.30 -24.81 4.12
CA ASP A 240 -12.24 -25.90 4.41
C ASP A 240 -11.55 -27.22 4.80
N ARG A 241 -10.22 -27.29 4.64
CA ARG A 241 -9.44 -28.47 5.01
C ARG A 241 -9.14 -28.44 6.51
N PRO A 242 -9.35 -29.54 7.24
CA PRO A 242 -8.98 -29.60 8.65
C PRO A 242 -7.49 -29.25 8.81
N GLY A 243 -7.22 -28.36 9.76
CA GLY A 243 -5.89 -27.84 10.12
C GLY A 243 -4.98 -28.91 10.68
#